data_AF-A0A532DFI0-F1
#
_entry.id   AF-A0A532DFI0-F1
#
_cell.length_a   1.000
_cell.length_b   1.000
_cell.length_c   1.000
_cell.angle_alpha   90.00
_cell.angle_beta   90.00
_cell.angle_gamma   90.00
#
_symmetry.space_group_name_H-M   'P 1'
#
loop_
_entity.id
_entity.type
_entity.pdbx_description
1 polymer ?
#
loop_
_entity_poly.entity_id
_entity_poly.type
_entity_poly.pdbx_seq_one_letter_code
_entity_poly.pdbx_strand_id
1 'polypeptide(L)'
;MKSCAQCRQQNEDDSKFCYQCGNTLAVEPEPPIAAPFIDPDEHLWRQFIGPHADRYLKYFKKFGLGESPKFALTWNWPAFLYVSFLWFLYRKMYVYALVYAVGPMISTYLTGDMTVGLIWSIMAGATANYVYYWHCREQIGEIKKNTSIDPARQDEALKAAGGVQSYVIWIGVVLYILFAITMFKMVQDGPLDGERIPGKPEKTTAPSSV
;
A
#
# COMPACT_ATOMS: atom_id res chain seq x y z
N MET A 1 -15.23 -1.68 41.96
CA MET A 1 -16.61 -2.11 41.68
C MET A 1 -17.55 -0.93 41.85
N LYS A 2 -18.52 -0.75 40.96
CA LYS A 2 -19.50 0.36 40.98
C LYS A 2 -20.85 -0.10 41.55
N SER A 3 -21.39 0.66 42.51
CA SER A 3 -22.73 0.40 43.05
C SER A 3 -23.78 1.17 42.26
N CYS A 4 -24.89 0.50 41.92
CA CYS A 4 -26.02 1.14 41.27
C CYS A 4 -26.83 2.01 42.25
N ALA A 5 -27.07 3.26 41.93
CA ALA A 5 -27.84 4.16 42.79
C ALA A 5 -29.33 3.74 42.96
N GLN A 6 -29.89 2.97 42.02
CA GLN A 6 -31.30 2.56 42.02
C GLN A 6 -31.54 1.26 42.80
N CYS A 7 -30.80 0.19 42.49
CA CYS A 7 -31.00 -1.12 43.11
C CYS A 7 -29.89 -1.52 44.11
N ARG A 8 -28.86 -0.67 44.30
CA ARG A 8 -27.68 -0.90 45.16
C ARG A 8 -26.82 -2.12 44.80
N GLN A 9 -27.07 -2.74 43.66
CA GLN A 9 -26.27 -3.87 43.17
C GLN A 9 -24.84 -3.44 42.83
N GLN A 10 -23.87 -4.29 43.15
CA GLN A 10 -22.47 -4.10 42.77
C GLN A 10 -22.23 -4.65 41.35
N ASN A 11 -21.58 -3.83 40.52
CA ASN A 11 -21.23 -4.12 39.13
C ASN A 11 -19.71 -3.89 38.93
N GLU A 12 -19.15 -4.43 37.85
CA GLU A 12 -17.74 -4.23 37.49
C GLU A 12 -17.46 -2.76 37.14
N ASP A 13 -16.20 -2.33 37.23
CA ASP A 13 -15.83 -0.92 37.09
C ASP A 13 -15.97 -0.38 35.66
N ASP A 14 -15.97 -1.24 34.66
CA ASP A 14 -16.17 -0.92 33.24
C ASP A 14 -17.63 -1.06 32.77
N SER A 15 -18.53 -1.54 33.64
CA SER A 15 -19.93 -1.73 33.31
C SER A 15 -20.65 -0.39 33.08
N LYS A 16 -21.20 -0.20 31.87
CA LYS A 16 -21.99 1.00 31.50
C LYS A 16 -23.42 0.96 32.02
N PHE A 17 -23.96 -0.24 32.26
CA PHE A 17 -25.33 -0.46 32.71
C PHE A 17 -25.33 -1.48 33.86
N CYS A 18 -26.31 -1.33 34.76
CA CYS A 18 -26.51 -2.33 35.81
C CYS A 18 -27.19 -3.58 35.22
N TYR A 19 -26.61 -4.76 35.45
CA TYR A 19 -27.15 -6.02 34.91
C TYR A 19 -28.49 -6.45 35.52
N GLN A 20 -28.85 -5.91 36.69
CA GLN A 20 -30.06 -6.32 37.40
C GLN A 20 -31.27 -5.42 37.10
N CYS A 21 -31.07 -4.10 37.03
CA CYS A 21 -32.18 -3.14 36.84
C CYS A 21 -32.10 -2.34 35.53
N GLY A 22 -31.03 -2.51 34.74
CA GLY A 22 -30.84 -1.81 33.46
C GLY A 22 -30.49 -0.32 33.59
N ASN A 23 -30.38 0.22 34.80
CA ASN A 23 -30.06 1.64 34.99
C ASN A 23 -28.63 1.96 34.55
N THR A 24 -28.45 3.13 33.93
CA THR A 24 -27.12 3.63 33.53
C THR A 24 -26.28 3.93 34.77
N LEU A 25 -25.11 3.30 34.85
CA LEU A 25 -24.12 3.65 35.86
C LEU A 25 -23.38 4.89 35.35
N ALA A 26 -23.32 5.95 36.16
CA ALA A 26 -22.68 7.19 35.77
C ALA A 26 -21.26 6.89 35.28
N VAL A 27 -21.04 7.11 33.98
CA VAL A 27 -19.71 7.05 33.38
C VAL A 27 -18.98 8.26 33.91
N GLU A 28 -17.95 8.02 34.71
CA GLU A 28 -16.98 9.04 35.08
C GLU A 28 -16.58 9.78 33.80
N PRO A 29 -16.69 11.11 33.73
CA PRO A 29 -16.47 11.84 32.49
C PRO A 29 -15.11 11.41 31.95
N GLU A 30 -15.10 10.80 30.76
CA GLU A 30 -13.87 10.58 30.03
C GLU A 30 -13.08 11.90 30.10
N PRO A 31 -11.77 11.85 30.43
CA PRO A 31 -10.96 13.06 30.45
C PRO A 31 -11.27 13.83 29.17
N PRO A 32 -11.53 15.15 29.26
CA PRO A 32 -12.05 15.93 28.15
C PRO A 32 -11.20 15.56 26.96
N ILE A 33 -11.84 15.03 25.91
CA ILE A 33 -11.20 14.62 24.66
C ILE A 33 -10.20 15.72 24.35
N ALA A 34 -8.92 15.46 24.63
CA ALA A 34 -7.89 16.45 24.45
C ALA A 34 -8.06 16.87 22.99
N ALA A 35 -8.27 18.18 22.76
CA ALA A 35 -8.35 18.72 21.42
C ALA A 35 -7.28 17.98 20.59
N PRO A 36 -7.68 17.31 19.48
CA PRO A 36 -6.82 16.33 18.83
C PRO A 36 -5.45 16.95 18.72
N PHE A 37 -4.42 16.33 19.33
CA PHE A 37 -3.06 16.87 19.32
C PHE A 37 -2.73 17.25 17.88
N ILE A 38 -2.80 18.54 17.58
CA ILE A 38 -2.49 19.07 16.26
C ILE A 38 -0.98 19.08 16.27
N ASP A 39 -0.39 18.05 15.67
CA ASP A 39 1.03 18.08 15.36
C ASP A 39 1.27 19.39 14.58
N PRO A 40 2.08 20.33 15.10
CA PRO A 40 2.29 21.63 14.48
C PRO A 40 2.81 21.50 13.04
N ASP A 41 3.42 20.37 12.70
CA ASP A 41 3.92 20.07 11.37
C ASP A 41 2.88 19.36 10.47
N GLU A 42 1.68 18.96 10.95
CA GLU A 42 0.66 18.23 10.16
C GLU A 42 0.28 18.96 8.87
N HIS A 43 0.34 20.31 8.88
CA HIS A 43 0.12 21.14 7.69
C HIS A 43 1.21 20.95 6.62
N LEU A 44 2.49 20.85 7.02
CA LEU A 44 3.62 20.58 6.14
C LEU A 44 3.47 19.20 5.48
N TRP A 45 3.03 18.20 6.26
CA TRP A 45 2.74 16.86 5.74
C TRP A 45 1.61 16.88 4.72
N ARG A 46 0.50 17.59 5.00
CA ARG A 46 -0.61 17.71 4.03
C ARG A 46 -0.16 18.34 2.73
N GLN A 47 0.62 19.41 2.82
CA GLN A 47 1.15 20.11 1.67
C GLN A 47 2.09 19.24 0.83
N PHE A 48 3.00 18.51 1.48
CA PHE A 48 3.92 17.61 0.81
C PHE A 48 3.20 16.43 0.13
N ILE A 49 2.22 15.81 0.80
CA ILE A 49 1.50 14.65 0.27
C ILE A 49 0.56 15.06 -0.88
N GLY A 50 -0.08 16.22 -0.75
CA GLY A 50 -1.03 16.75 -1.71
C GLY A 50 -2.38 16.01 -1.69
N PRO A 51 -2.92 15.58 -2.84
CA PRO A 51 -4.25 14.97 -2.90
C PRO A 51 -4.39 13.75 -2.00
N HIS A 52 -5.52 13.70 -1.29
CA HIS A 52 -5.87 12.63 -0.34
C HIS A 52 -4.94 12.51 0.89
N ALA A 53 -4.27 13.60 1.29
CA ALA A 53 -3.38 13.62 2.44
C ALA A 53 -4.00 13.04 3.72
N ASP A 54 -5.28 13.32 4.01
CA ASP A 54 -5.94 12.82 5.22
C ASP A 54 -5.96 11.29 5.32
N ARG A 55 -6.04 10.60 4.17
CA ARG A 55 -5.95 9.13 4.15
C ARG A 55 -4.57 8.65 4.57
N TYR A 56 -3.51 9.29 4.10
CA TYR A 56 -2.13 8.92 4.44
C TYR A 56 -1.80 9.25 5.89
N LEU A 57 -2.23 10.42 6.37
CA LEU A 57 -2.03 10.83 7.77
C LEU A 57 -2.63 9.82 8.76
N LYS A 58 -3.79 9.21 8.45
CA LYS A 58 -4.36 8.12 9.27
C LYS A 58 -3.41 6.92 9.39
N TYR A 59 -2.69 6.55 8.33
CA TYR A 59 -1.70 5.48 8.38
C TYR A 59 -0.42 5.96 9.10
N PHE A 60 0.03 7.19 8.85
CA PHE A 60 1.26 7.73 9.43
C PHE A 60 1.16 7.88 10.95
N LYS A 61 -0.03 8.16 11.49
CA LYS A 61 -0.30 8.14 12.94
C LYS A 61 0.00 6.78 13.57
N LYS A 62 -0.17 5.68 12.82
CA LYS A 62 0.19 4.33 13.30
C LYS A 62 1.70 4.08 13.31
N PHE A 63 2.46 4.81 12.50
CA PHE A 63 3.91 4.68 12.41
C PHE A 63 4.66 5.60 13.40
N GLY A 64 3.94 6.53 14.06
CA GLY A 64 4.49 7.49 15.01
C GLY A 64 4.95 8.77 14.31
N LEU A 65 4.23 9.87 14.50
CA LEU A 65 4.50 11.14 13.79
C LEU A 65 5.65 12.00 14.37
N GLY A 66 6.30 11.61 15.48
CA GLY A 66 7.29 12.47 16.14
C GLY A 66 8.47 11.76 16.83
N GLU A 67 8.22 10.78 17.72
CA GLU A 67 9.26 10.40 18.70
C GLU A 67 9.85 8.99 18.55
N SER A 68 9.32 8.16 17.65
CA SER A 68 10.02 6.97 17.14
C SER A 68 9.24 6.33 15.99
N PRO A 69 9.83 6.15 14.79
CA PRO A 69 9.19 5.36 13.75
C PRO A 69 9.01 3.92 14.24
N LYS A 70 7.77 3.44 14.22
CA LYS A 70 7.46 2.03 14.39
C LYS A 70 6.89 1.50 13.10
N PHE A 71 7.42 0.37 12.64
CA PHE A 71 6.81 -0.33 11.53
C PHE A 71 5.45 -0.89 11.98
N ALA A 72 4.41 -0.60 11.21
CA ALA A 72 3.13 -1.26 11.33
C ALA A 72 2.72 -1.81 9.96
N LEU A 73 2.22 -3.03 9.94
CA LEU A 73 1.76 -3.63 8.70
C LEU A 73 0.49 -2.90 8.23
N THR A 74 0.54 -2.32 7.04
CA THR A 74 -0.61 -1.66 6.41
C THR A 74 -0.67 -2.04 4.95
N TRP A 75 -1.88 -2.15 4.40
CA TRP A 75 -2.06 -2.56 3.02
C TRP A 75 -2.26 -1.37 2.08
N ASN A 76 -1.57 -1.39 0.95
CA ASN A 76 -1.67 -0.42 -0.12
C ASN A 76 -2.13 -1.09 -1.42
N TRP A 77 -3.42 -0.97 -1.69
CA TRP A 77 -4.05 -1.54 -2.89
C TRP A 77 -3.43 -1.04 -4.21
N PRO A 78 -3.20 0.27 -4.40
CA PRO A 78 -2.49 0.75 -5.59
C PRO A 78 -1.10 0.12 -5.77
N ALA A 79 -0.26 0.07 -4.74
CA ALA A 79 1.08 -0.51 -4.89
C ALA A 79 1.05 -2.01 -5.22
N PHE A 80 0.06 -2.75 -4.71
CA PHE A 80 -0.12 -4.16 -5.02
C PHE A 80 -0.65 -4.40 -6.45
N LEU A 81 -1.74 -3.74 -6.82
CA LEU A 81 -2.43 -4.02 -8.10
C LEU A 81 -1.86 -3.22 -9.26
N TYR A 82 -1.48 -1.95 -9.04
CA TYR A 82 -1.14 -0.97 -10.06
C TYR A 82 0.36 -0.94 -10.32
N VAL A 83 0.88 -2.02 -10.94
CA VAL A 83 2.29 -2.25 -11.31
C VAL A 83 3.24 -1.52 -10.36
N SER A 84 3.55 -2.11 -9.21
CA SER A 84 4.29 -1.54 -8.06
C SER A 84 5.14 -0.28 -8.34
N PHE A 85 6.04 -0.32 -9.34
CA PHE A 85 6.90 0.80 -9.70
C PHE A 85 6.16 2.08 -10.11
N LEU A 86 5.01 1.98 -10.80
CA LEU A 86 4.23 3.14 -11.23
C LEU A 86 3.66 3.91 -10.05
N TRP A 87 3.28 3.21 -8.98
CA TRP A 87 2.81 3.86 -7.76
C TRP A 87 3.93 4.67 -7.09
N PHE A 88 5.13 4.10 -6.99
CA PHE A 88 6.29 4.80 -6.46
C PHE A 88 6.68 5.99 -7.34
N LEU A 89 6.65 5.82 -8.68
CA LEU A 89 6.93 6.88 -9.64
C LEU A 89 5.92 8.02 -9.55
N TYR A 90 4.63 7.70 -9.48
CA TYR A 90 3.53 8.66 -9.32
C TYR A 90 3.72 9.58 -8.10
N ARG A 91 4.30 9.06 -7.01
CA ARG A 91 4.61 9.78 -5.76
C ARG A 91 6.04 10.33 -5.70
N LYS A 92 6.73 10.43 -6.84
CA LYS A 92 8.11 10.96 -6.99
C LYS A 92 9.18 10.19 -6.20
N MET A 93 8.91 8.94 -5.81
CA MET A 93 9.89 8.07 -5.14
C MET A 93 10.75 7.34 -6.18
N TYR A 94 11.58 8.07 -6.93
CA TYR A 94 12.28 7.55 -8.12
C TYR A 94 13.20 6.36 -7.84
N VAL A 95 13.89 6.36 -6.70
CA VAL A 95 14.78 5.24 -6.31
C VAL A 95 13.96 3.97 -6.08
N TYR A 96 12.87 4.06 -5.30
CA TYR A 96 11.98 2.91 -5.08
C TYR A 96 11.29 2.48 -6.37
N ALA A 97 10.89 3.43 -7.23
CA ALA A 97 10.35 3.12 -8.54
C ALA A 97 11.34 2.30 -9.38
N LEU A 98 12.62 2.67 -9.42
CA LEU A 98 13.65 1.92 -10.12
C LEU A 98 13.83 0.50 -9.53
N VAL A 99 13.89 0.38 -8.20
CA VAL A 99 14.01 -0.92 -7.53
C VAL A 99 12.84 -1.83 -7.87
N TYR A 100 11.61 -1.33 -7.81
CA TYR A 100 10.41 -2.13 -8.11
C TYR A 100 10.17 -2.33 -9.61
N ALA A 101 10.83 -1.57 -10.49
CA ALA A 101 10.80 -1.78 -11.93
C ALA A 101 11.78 -2.88 -12.37
N VAL A 102 13.00 -2.85 -11.82
CA VAL A 102 14.09 -3.74 -12.23
C VAL A 102 14.16 -5.00 -11.36
N GLY A 103 13.82 -4.89 -10.08
CA GLY A 103 13.91 -5.97 -9.09
C GLY A 103 13.17 -7.25 -9.50
N PRO A 104 11.88 -7.18 -9.90
CA PRO A 104 11.14 -8.35 -10.38
C PRO A 104 11.82 -9.00 -11.60
N MET A 105 12.31 -8.20 -12.54
CA MET A 105 12.96 -8.68 -13.77
C MET A 105 14.27 -9.41 -13.48
N ILE A 106 15.13 -8.83 -12.63
CA ILE A 106 16.37 -9.47 -12.20
C ILE A 106 16.05 -10.77 -11.45
N SER A 107 15.07 -10.74 -10.54
CA SER A 107 14.75 -11.89 -9.72
C SER A 107 14.18 -13.05 -10.53
N THR A 108 13.32 -12.78 -11.51
CA THR A 108 12.84 -13.81 -12.46
C THR A 108 13.97 -14.32 -13.34
N TYR A 109 14.88 -13.47 -13.81
CA TYR A 109 16.06 -13.91 -14.59
C TYR A 109 16.97 -14.85 -13.79
N LEU A 110 17.20 -14.56 -12.51
CA LEU A 110 18.07 -15.37 -11.65
C LEU A 110 17.43 -16.69 -11.19
N THR A 111 16.12 -16.70 -10.95
CA THR A 111 15.40 -17.88 -10.41
C THR A 111 14.77 -18.74 -11.49
N GLY A 112 14.50 -18.19 -12.67
CA GLY A 112 13.67 -18.82 -13.71
C GLY A 112 12.19 -18.90 -13.35
N ASP A 113 11.77 -18.35 -12.20
CA ASP A 113 10.41 -18.45 -11.69
C ASP A 113 9.61 -17.16 -11.96
N MET A 114 8.51 -17.31 -12.70
CA MET A 114 7.60 -16.21 -13.03
C MET A 114 6.70 -15.80 -11.85
N THR A 115 6.53 -16.65 -10.83
CA THR A 115 5.73 -16.33 -9.63
C THR A 115 6.39 -15.28 -8.74
N VAL A 116 7.69 -15.05 -8.91
CA VAL A 116 8.45 -14.06 -8.13
C VAL A 116 7.92 -12.64 -8.32
N GLY A 117 7.34 -12.32 -9.48
CA GLY A 117 6.66 -11.03 -9.70
C GLY A 117 5.48 -10.80 -8.75
N LEU A 118 4.77 -11.86 -8.36
CA LEU A 118 3.69 -11.79 -7.37
C LEU A 118 4.24 -11.48 -5.97
N ILE A 119 5.36 -12.09 -5.59
CA ILE A 119 6.03 -11.83 -4.30
C ILE A 119 6.43 -10.36 -4.21
N TRP A 120 7.04 -9.82 -5.26
CA TRP A 120 7.37 -8.39 -5.33
C TRP A 120 6.14 -7.49 -5.20
N SER A 121 5.02 -7.88 -5.80
CA SER A 121 3.77 -7.12 -5.72
C SER A 121 3.18 -7.15 -4.30
N ILE A 122 3.20 -8.31 -3.62
CA ILE A 122 2.77 -8.43 -2.22
C ILE A 122 3.65 -7.58 -1.30
N MET A 123 4.97 -7.64 -1.50
CA MET A 123 5.94 -6.83 -0.76
C MET A 123 5.68 -5.33 -0.94
N ALA A 124 5.42 -4.88 -2.17
CA ALA A 124 5.03 -3.50 -2.45
C ALA A 124 3.74 -3.12 -1.72
N GLY A 125 2.70 -3.96 -1.80
CA GLY A 125 1.43 -3.75 -1.12
C GLY A 125 1.55 -3.60 0.39
N ALA A 126 2.40 -4.42 1.03
CA ALA A 126 2.60 -4.43 2.47
C ALA A 126 3.49 -3.28 2.98
N THR A 127 4.43 -2.79 2.17
CA THR A 127 5.47 -1.85 2.62
C THR A 127 5.30 -0.43 2.09
N ALA A 128 4.55 -0.22 1.00
CA ALA A 128 4.46 1.06 0.30
C ALA A 128 4.07 2.25 1.19
N ASN A 129 3.11 2.07 2.11
CA ASN A 129 2.70 3.16 3.01
C ASN A 129 3.80 3.55 4.00
N TYR A 130 4.55 2.57 4.52
CA TYR A 130 5.64 2.82 5.46
C TYR A 130 6.84 3.44 4.75
N VAL A 131 7.20 2.93 3.57
CA VAL A 131 8.26 3.53 2.73
C VAL A 131 7.91 4.96 2.37
N TYR A 132 6.65 5.23 2.02
CA TYR A 132 6.20 6.58 1.72
C TYR A 132 6.20 7.51 2.94
N TYR A 133 5.80 7.01 4.11
CA TYR A 133 5.95 7.74 5.38
C TYR A 133 7.39 8.14 5.62
N TRP A 134 8.32 7.19 5.50
CA TRP A 134 9.75 7.44 5.69
C TRP A 134 10.27 8.50 4.73
N HIS A 135 9.94 8.36 3.44
CA HIS A 135 10.33 9.31 2.40
C HIS A 135 9.80 10.73 2.68
N CYS A 136 8.52 10.87 3.03
CA CYS A 136 7.93 12.16 3.38
C CYS A 136 8.64 12.78 4.59
N ARG A 137 8.90 11.99 5.62
CA ARG A 137 9.56 12.46 6.84
C ARG A 137 10.95 13.00 6.58
N GLU A 138 11.73 12.26 5.80
CA GLU A 138 13.12 12.61 5.46
C GLU A 138 13.15 13.91 4.65
N GLN A 139 12.34 14.00 3.60
CA GLN A 139 12.24 15.20 2.76
C GLN A 139 11.73 16.43 3.51
N ILE A 140 10.67 16.29 4.30
CA ILE A 140 10.14 17.39 5.12
C ILE A 140 11.18 17.82 6.17
N GLY A 141 11.88 16.86 6.77
CA GLY A 141 12.95 17.11 7.74
C GLY A 141 14.13 17.87 7.12
N GLU A 142 14.56 17.50 5.92
CA GLU A 142 15.62 18.20 5.18
C GLU A 142 15.20 19.61 4.77
N ILE A 143 13.99 19.77 4.22
CA ILE A 143 13.47 21.10 3.84
C ILE A 143 13.35 22.01 5.06
N LYS A 144 12.88 21.49 6.20
CA LYS A 144 12.77 22.22 7.47
C LYS A 144 14.15 22.67 7.97
N LYS A 145 15.17 21.81 7.90
CA LYS A 145 16.55 22.17 8.27
C LYS A 145 17.13 23.25 7.36
N ASN A 146 16.91 23.15 6.04
CA ASN A 146 17.52 24.03 5.05
C ASN A 146 16.81 25.40 4.93
N THR A 147 15.55 25.49 5.34
CA THR A 147 14.69 26.65 5.06
C THR A 147 14.06 27.25 6.31
N SER A 148 14.57 26.89 7.51
CA SER A 148 13.99 27.25 8.81
C SER A 148 13.80 28.76 9.07
N ILE A 149 14.41 29.64 8.26
CA ILE A 149 14.38 31.10 8.42
C ILE A 149 13.35 31.76 7.48
N ASP A 150 12.91 31.09 6.41
CA ASP A 150 12.08 31.66 5.35
C ASP A 150 10.85 30.79 5.05
N PRO A 151 9.69 31.10 5.67
CA PRO A 151 8.46 30.32 5.49
C PRO A 151 7.97 30.28 4.03
N ALA A 152 8.20 31.32 3.24
CA ALA A 152 7.77 31.38 1.85
C ALA A 152 8.61 30.42 0.99
N ARG A 153 9.94 30.43 1.16
CA ARG A 153 10.81 29.44 0.49
C ARG A 153 10.52 28.01 0.95
N GLN A 154 10.14 27.80 2.21
CA GLN A 154 9.80 26.47 2.72
C GLN A 154 8.55 25.93 2.02
N ASP A 155 7.52 26.77 1.87
CA ASP A 155 6.26 26.45 1.19
C ASP A 155 6.49 26.06 -0.28
N GLU A 156 7.33 26.82 -0.99
CA GLU A 156 7.72 26.55 -2.37
C GLU A 156 8.50 25.23 -2.51
N ALA A 157 9.49 25.00 -1.64
CA ALA A 157 10.29 23.79 -1.63
C ALA A 157 9.43 22.53 -1.37
N LEU A 158 8.48 22.61 -0.42
CA LEU A 158 7.54 21.53 -0.13
C LEU A 158 6.65 21.20 -1.32
N LYS A 159 6.13 22.23 -2.02
CA LYS A 159 5.31 22.05 -3.23
C LYS A 159 6.11 21.43 -4.39
N ALA A 160 7.36 21.83 -4.55
CA ALA A 160 8.23 21.34 -5.62
C ALA A 160 8.65 19.87 -5.38
N ALA A 161 9.07 19.55 -4.16
CA ALA A 161 9.54 18.21 -3.78
C ALA A 161 8.39 17.20 -3.66
N GLY A 162 7.26 17.62 -3.10
CA GLY A 162 6.09 16.77 -2.86
C GLY A 162 5.13 16.65 -4.05
N GLY A 163 3.90 16.25 -3.75
CA GLY A 163 2.81 16.13 -4.70
C GLY A 163 2.84 14.83 -5.52
N VAL A 164 2.18 14.88 -6.68
CA VAL A 164 1.95 13.70 -7.54
C VAL A 164 2.17 14.03 -9.01
N GLN A 165 2.52 13.01 -9.79
CA GLN A 165 2.70 13.10 -11.24
C GLN A 165 1.49 12.51 -11.98
N SER A 166 0.44 13.31 -12.20
CA SER A 166 -0.84 12.82 -12.78
C SER A 166 -0.70 12.12 -14.13
N TYR A 167 0.30 12.46 -14.95
CA TYR A 167 0.54 11.80 -16.24
C TYR A 167 0.90 10.31 -16.12
N VAL A 168 1.46 9.88 -14.98
CA VAL A 168 1.84 8.47 -14.70
C VAL A 168 0.60 7.57 -14.66
N ILE A 169 -0.58 8.12 -14.36
CA ILE A 169 -1.84 7.39 -14.41
C ILE A 169 -2.13 6.93 -15.84
N TRP A 170 -1.96 7.82 -16.83
CA TRP A 170 -2.19 7.49 -18.23
C TRP A 170 -1.16 6.50 -18.78
N ILE A 171 0.10 6.62 -18.35
CA ILE A 171 1.15 5.63 -18.68
C ILE A 171 0.74 4.24 -18.21
N GLY A 172 0.27 4.10 -16.98
CA GLY A 172 -0.18 2.80 -16.47
C GLY A 172 -1.42 2.27 -17.19
N VAL A 173 -2.39 3.12 -17.50
CA VAL A 173 -3.56 2.72 -18.33
C VAL A 173 -3.11 2.13 -19.67
N VAL A 174 -2.18 2.78 -20.37
CA VAL A 174 -1.63 2.27 -21.63
C VAL A 174 -0.92 0.93 -21.42
N LEU A 175 -0.10 0.79 -20.38
CA LEU A 175 0.59 -0.47 -20.08
C LEU A 175 -0.39 -1.61 -19.78
N TYR A 176 -1.50 -1.37 -19.07
CA TYR A 176 -2.54 -2.37 -18.84
C TYR A 176 -3.24 -2.79 -20.13
N ILE A 177 -3.54 -1.84 -21.01
CA ILE A 177 -4.13 -2.14 -22.32
C ILE A 177 -3.19 -3.02 -23.13
N LEU A 178 -1.90 -2.67 -23.19
CA LEU A 178 -0.89 -3.49 -23.87
C LEU A 178 -0.79 -4.89 -23.25
N PHE A 179 -0.75 -5.00 -21.93
CA PHE A 179 -0.75 -6.29 -21.23
C PHE A 179 -2.01 -7.11 -21.52
N ALA A 180 -3.19 -6.49 -21.53
CA ALA A 180 -4.43 -7.18 -21.87
C ALA A 180 -4.43 -7.69 -23.33
N ILE A 181 -3.91 -6.90 -24.27
CA ILE A 181 -3.75 -7.31 -25.67
C ILE A 181 -2.79 -8.49 -25.79
N THR A 182 -1.62 -8.46 -25.11
CA THR A 182 -0.67 -9.57 -25.16
C THR A 182 -1.24 -10.84 -24.54
N MET A 183 -1.94 -10.73 -23.41
CA MET A 183 -2.65 -11.87 -22.80
C MET A 183 -3.73 -12.43 -23.71
N PHE A 184 -4.53 -11.56 -24.34
CA PHE A 184 -5.54 -12.00 -25.30
C PHE A 184 -4.93 -12.74 -26.49
N LYS A 185 -3.79 -12.25 -27.02
CA LYS A 185 -3.04 -12.96 -28.08
C LYS A 185 -2.50 -14.30 -27.60
N MET A 186 -1.89 -14.38 -26.41
CA MET A 186 -1.41 -15.65 -25.86
C MET A 186 -2.54 -16.67 -25.67
N VAL A 187 -3.75 -16.23 -25.31
CA VAL A 187 -4.92 -17.12 -25.20
C VAL A 187 -5.41 -17.60 -26.57
N GLN A 188 -5.36 -16.73 -27.60
CA GLN A 188 -5.72 -17.09 -28.96
C GLN A 188 -4.73 -18.04 -29.62
N ASP A 189 -3.44 -17.82 -29.38
CA ASP A 189 -2.35 -18.56 -30.02
C ASP A 189 -2.19 -19.99 -29.44
N GLY A 190 -2.81 -20.30 -28.29
CA GLY A 190 -2.76 -21.62 -27.65
C GLY A 190 -1.35 -22.01 -27.17
N PRO A 191 -1.18 -23.13 -26.44
CA PRO A 191 0.14 -23.61 -26.07
C PRO A 191 0.93 -23.91 -27.34
N LEU A 192 2.14 -23.35 -27.47
CA LEU A 192 3.06 -23.61 -28.58
C LEU A 192 3.06 -25.11 -28.90
N ASP A 193 2.71 -25.47 -30.13
CA ASP A 193 2.61 -26.83 -30.65
C ASP A 193 3.83 -27.67 -30.24
N GLY A 194 3.70 -28.37 -29.12
CA GLY A 194 4.69 -29.29 -28.58
C GLY A 194 4.64 -30.60 -29.33
N GLU A 195 5.50 -30.71 -30.35
CA GLU A 195 5.97 -31.92 -31.01
C GLU A 195 4.90 -32.97 -31.41
N ARG A 196 4.42 -32.89 -32.66
CA ARG A 196 3.89 -34.09 -33.32
C ARG A 196 5.03 -35.11 -33.45
N ILE A 197 5.05 -36.09 -32.55
CA ILE A 197 5.84 -37.31 -32.69
C ILE A 197 5.48 -37.93 -34.07
N PRO A 198 6.45 -38.15 -34.98
CA PRO A 198 6.15 -38.74 -36.27
C PRO A 198 5.61 -40.15 -36.04
N GLY A 199 4.40 -40.38 -36.55
CA GLY A 199 3.65 -41.62 -36.38
C GLY A 199 4.50 -42.84 -36.73
N LYS A 200 4.52 -43.78 -35.78
CA LYS A 200 4.99 -45.15 -35.95
C LYS A 200 4.34 -45.75 -37.21
N PRO A 201 5.11 -46.40 -38.11
CA PRO A 201 4.55 -46.95 -39.33
C PRO A 201 3.54 -48.05 -38.99
N GLU A 202 2.34 -47.92 -39.56
CA GLU A 202 1.25 -48.88 -39.47
C GLU A 202 1.72 -50.21 -40.08
N LYS A 203 1.71 -51.29 -39.29
CA LYS A 203 2.04 -52.63 -39.77
C LYS A 203 0.95 -53.07 -40.74
N THR A 204 1.30 -53.18 -42.01
CA THR A 204 0.52 -53.87 -43.03
C THR A 204 0.37 -55.34 -42.64
N THR A 205 -0.78 -55.70 -42.06
CA THR A 205 -1.22 -57.10 -41.97
C THR A 205 -1.72 -57.54 -43.35
N ALA A 206 -0.93 -58.39 -44.03
CA ALA A 206 -1.40 -59.15 -45.18
C ALA A 206 -2.43 -60.21 -44.71
N PRO A 207 -3.57 -60.39 -45.40
CA PRO A 207 -4.45 -61.50 -45.13
C PRO A 207 -3.85 -62.80 -45.71
N SER A 208 -3.80 -63.81 -44.85
CA SER A 208 -3.48 -65.20 -45.15
C SER A 208 -4.49 -65.79 -46.14
N SER A 209 -3.95 -66.61 -47.03
CA SER A 209 -4.57 -67.47 -48.04
C SER A 209 -5.81 -68.26 -47.59
N VAL A 210 -6.71 -68.47 -48.55
CA VAL A 210 -7.47 -69.72 -48.78
C VAL A 210 -7.21 -70.15 -50.22
#